data_AF-X0U3W4-F1
#
_entry.id   AF-X0U3W4-F1
#
_cell.length_a   1.000
_cell.length_b   1.000
_cell.length_c   1.000
_cell.angle_alpha   90.00
_cell.angle_beta   90.00
_cell.angle_gamma   90.00
#
_symmetry.space_group_name_H-M   'P 1'
#
loop_
_entity.id
_entity.type
_entity.pdbx_description
1 polymer ?
#
loop_
_entity_poly.entity_id
_entity_poly.type
_entity_poly.pdbx_seq_one_letter_code
_entity_poly.pdbx_strand_id
1 'polypeptide(L)' 'QTYKKEGKSFVPKFKKLLSSGGSLSPEELGKIVGLDITKPDFWKLGIKQYEDFVNQLENLID' A
#
# COMPACT_ATOMS: atom_id res chain seq x y z
N GLN A 1 -0.51 -3.87 -2.68
CA GLN A 1 -1.33 -4.87 -1.97
C GLN A 1 -2.83 -4.57 -2.03
N THR A 2 -3.28 -3.35 -1.70
CA THR A 2 -4.71 -2.99 -1.73
C THR A 2 -5.38 -3.17 -3.11
N TYR A 3 -4.78 -2.71 -4.20
CA TYR A 3 -5.31 -2.96 -5.55
C TYR A 3 -5.44 -4.45 -5.90
N LYS A 4 -4.46 -5.28 -5.47
CA LYS A 4 -4.52 -6.74 -5.69
C LYS A 4 -5.72 -7.39 -4.97
N LYS A 5 -6.18 -6.80 -3.86
CA LYS A 5 -7.34 -7.26 -3.07
C LYS A 5 -8.66 -6.68 -3.57
N GLU A 6 -8.73 -5.37 -3.80
CA GLU A 6 -9.95 -4.63 -4.12
C GLU A 6 -10.24 -4.51 -5.63
N GLY A 7 -9.23 -4.75 -6.48
CA GLY A 7 -9.33 -4.64 -7.93
C GLY A 7 -9.77 -3.25 -8.41
N LYS A 8 -10.66 -3.22 -9.42
CA LYS A 8 -11.11 -1.98 -10.06
C LYS A 8 -11.82 -1.00 -9.11
N SER A 9 -12.41 -1.49 -8.02
CA SER A 9 -13.08 -0.64 -7.03
C SER A 9 -12.12 0.33 -6.31
N PHE A 10 -10.81 0.03 -6.33
CA PHE A 10 -9.77 0.87 -5.77
C PHE A 10 -9.39 2.06 -6.66
N VAL A 11 -9.63 1.97 -7.98
CA VAL A 11 -9.16 2.95 -8.97
C VAL A 11 -9.64 4.38 -8.68
N PRO A 12 -10.92 4.63 -8.34
CA PRO A 12 -11.38 5.99 -8.00
C PRO A 12 -10.67 6.57 -6.77
N LYS A 13 -10.44 5.76 -5.73
CA LYS A 13 -9.73 6.18 -4.51
C LYS A 13 -8.29 6.56 -4.83
N PHE A 14 -7.62 5.76 -5.65
CA PHE A 14 -6.24 6.01 -6.06
C PHE A 14 -6.11 7.27 -6.92
N LYS A 15 -7.04 7.52 -7.85
CA LYS A 15 -7.09 8.77 -8.63
C LYS A 15 -7.24 9.99 -7.73
N LYS A 16 -8.13 9.92 -6.73
CA LYS A 16 -8.34 11.01 -5.75
C LYS A 16 -7.06 11.30 -4.95
N LEU A 17 -6.38 10.26 -4.48
CA LEU A 17 -5.10 10.40 -3.77
C LEU A 17 -4.07 11.13 -4.65
N LEU A 18 -3.86 10.67 -5.88
CA LEU A 18 -2.87 11.27 -6.80
C LEU A 18 -3.21 12.73 -7.14
N SER A 19 -4.48 13.05 -7.38
CA SER A 19 -4.91 14.42 -7.68
C SER A 19 -4.74 15.40 -6.51
N SER A 20 -4.59 14.89 -5.29
CA SER A 20 -4.39 15.73 -4.10
C SER A 20 -2.97 16.30 -4.01
N GLY A 21 -2.01 15.74 -4.75
CA GLY A 21 -0.62 16.23 -4.78
C GLY A 21 -0.03 16.41 -3.37
N GLY A 22 0.63 17.55 -3.14
CA GLY A 22 1.17 17.93 -1.83
C GLY A 22 0.24 18.78 -0.96
N SER A 23 -1.04 18.89 -1.30
CA SER A 23 -1.99 19.74 -0.56
C SER A 23 -2.50 19.12 0.74
N LEU A 24 -2.28 17.82 0.93
CA LEU A 24 -2.70 17.05 2.11
C LEU A 24 -1.48 16.41 2.78
N SER A 25 -1.57 16.22 4.08
CA SER A 25 -0.56 15.49 4.84
C SER A 25 -0.53 14.01 4.43
N PRO A 26 0.60 13.29 4.65
CA PRO A 26 0.67 11.85 4.39
C PRO A 26 -0.42 11.03 5.10
N GLU A 27 -0.82 11.44 6.31
CA GLU A 27 -1.88 10.77 7.08
C GLU A 27 -3.24 10.92 6.40
N GLU A 28 -3.57 12.13 5.94
CA GLU A 28 -4.81 12.41 5.20
C GLU A 28 -4.84 11.66 3.85
N LEU A 29 -3.70 11.60 3.15
CA LEU A 29 -3.57 10.84 1.91
C LEU A 29 -3.80 9.34 2.15
N GLY A 30 -3.25 8.77 3.23
CA GLY A 30 -3.51 7.38 3.61
C GLY A 30 -4.99 7.11 3.81
N LYS A 31 -5.69 8.00 4.52
CA LYS A 31 -7.14 7.85 4.80
C LYS A 31 -7.99 7.80 3.52
N ILE A 32 -7.62 8.51 2.44
CA ILE A 32 -8.34 8.47 1.15
C ILE A 32 -8.44 7.06 0.58
N VAL A 33 -7.40 6.24 0.79
CA VAL A 33 -7.32 4.86 0.32
C VAL A 33 -7.64 3.84 1.41
N GLY A 34 -8.15 4.28 2.55
CA GLY A 34 -8.53 3.42 3.69
C GLY A 34 -7.32 2.87 4.47
N LEU A 35 -6.18 3.56 4.44
CA LEU A 35 -4.95 3.16 5.12
C LEU A 35 -4.64 4.13 6.25
N ASP A 36 -4.40 3.61 7.45
CA ASP A 36 -3.93 4.40 8.58
C ASP A 36 -2.44 4.14 8.81
N ILE A 37 -1.62 5.09 8.36
CA ILE A 37 -0.15 4.99 8.44
C ILE A 37 0.39 5.17 9.87
N THR A 38 -0.45 5.61 10.81
CA THR A 38 -0.07 5.74 12.23
C THR A 38 -0.14 4.39 12.97
N LYS A 39 -0.79 3.39 12.37
CA LYS A 39 -0.96 2.06 12.98
C LYS A 39 0.20 1.12 12.61
N PRO A 40 0.76 0.38 13.57
CA PRO A 40 1.81 -0.61 13.30
C PRO A 40 1.40 -1.66 12.25
N ASP A 41 0.11 -2.01 12.18
CA ASP A 41 -0.36 -3.05 11.26
C ASP A 41 -0.23 -2.66 9.78
N PHE A 42 -0.29 -1.36 9.46
CA PHE A 42 0.04 -0.87 8.12
C PHE A 42 1.47 -1.22 7.73
N TRP A 43 2.42 -0.99 8.65
CA TRP A 43 3.84 -1.24 8.43
C TRP A 43 4.16 -2.73 8.39
N LYS A 44 3.52 -3.55 9.25
CA LYS A 44 3.65 -5.02 9.20
C LYS A 44 3.23 -5.58 7.84
N LEU A 45 2.17 -5.04 7.23
CA LEU A 45 1.74 -5.43 5.89
C LEU A 45 2.81 -5.11 4.83
N GLY A 46 3.48 -3.97 4.96
CA GLY A 46 4.59 -3.59 4.08
C GLY A 46 5.81 -4.51 4.24
N ILE A 47 6.22 -4.80 5.48
CA ILE A 47 7.34 -5.70 5.79
C ILE A 47 7.10 -7.10 5.24
N LYS A 48 5.88 -7.63 5.39
CA LYS A 48 5.51 -8.94 4.83
C LYS A 48 5.73 -9.04 3.31
N GLN A 49 5.51 -7.94 2.57
CA GLN A 49 5.79 -7.94 1.13
C GLN A 49 7.30 -8.08 0.83
N TYR A 50 8.18 -7.53 1.67
CA TYR A 50 9.62 -7.70 1.51
C TYR A 50 10.05 -9.13 1.82
N GLU A 51 9.48 -9.74 2.87
CA GLU A 51 9.67 -11.17 3.15
C GLU A 51 9.29 -12.02 1.93
N ASP A 52 8.14 -11.76 1.30
CA ASP A 52 7.75 -12.45 0.07
C ASP A 52 8.76 -12.25 -1.09
N PHE A 53 9.43 -11.10 -1.17
CA PHE A 53 10.45 -10.84 -2.19
C PHE A 53 11.76 -11.57 -1.91
N VAL A 54 12.18 -11.64 -0.64
CA VAL A 54 13.37 -12.40 -0.23
C VAL A 54 13.15 -13.89 -0.53
N ASN A 55 11.99 -14.44 -0.13
CA ASN A 55 11.64 -15.82 -0.42
C ASN A 55 11.63 -16.11 -1.93
N GLN A 56 11.09 -15.18 -2.74
CA GLN A 56 11.12 -15.33 -4.21
C GLN A 56 12.55 -15.35 -4.76
N LEU A 57 13.45 -14.54 -4.21
CA LEU A 57 14.85 -14.51 -4.62
C LEU A 57 15.58 -15.80 -4.26
N GLU A 58 15.41 -16.30 -3.04
CA GLU A 58 16.04 -17.54 -2.56
C GLU A 58 15.64 -18.73 -3.46
N ASN A 59 14.36 -18.87 -3.77
CA ASN A 59 13.84 -19.92 -4.66
C ASN A 59 14.34 -19.84 -6.11
N LEU A 60 14.98 -18.74 -6.55
CA LEU A 60 15.57 -18.64 -7.88
C LEU A 60 17.02 -19.15 -7.93
N ILE A 61 17.65 -19.30 -6.77
CA ILE A 61 19.06 -19.68 -6.61
C ILE A 61 19.18 -21.15 -6.18
N ASP A 62 18.12 -21.72 -5.62
CA ASP A 62 17.93 -23.16 -5.40
C ASP A 62 17.68 -23.94 -6.71
#